data_AF-A0A2A5QZT1-F1
#
_entry.id   AF-A0A2A5QZT1-F1
#
_cell.length_a   1.000
_cell.length_b   1.000
_cell.length_c   1.000
_cell.angle_alpha   90.00
_cell.angle_beta   90.00
_cell.angle_gamma   90.00
#
_symmetry.space_group_name_H-M   'P 1'
#
loop_
_entity.id
_entity.type
_entity.pdbx_description
1 polymer ?
#
loop_
_entity_poly.entity_id
_entity_poly.type
_entity_poly.pdbx_seq_one_letter_code
_entity_poly.pdbx_strand_id
1 'polypeptide(L)'
;MNRRQYLVRAGSTAGVLATAAGCLDGDGESPETDEGDAGSRTGERALDRAAGRLNATAQSLDEVEGLENPGEVEFDPEGPQADLSAARDYLETAESELSGDRQRDVETLRSYADALEGLVAVTITVTDEGLTDDIDTVTTALETEDDIEEANETVGDRHAELAEAHGRWDEADTTIQGLDGDRLDELANVDLADLEEGAATLGDVVTSFEALAGAYDATLDEEGYGALERGRAHMEDRAYEEARTAFETAESTFSGAREDLETGRETAPEGVTGYVETADCQTRHLRRAAGEFGEAAAVAADDPLAAKRRQDDGEAALDAVGECTE
;
A
#
# COMPACT_ATOMS: atom_id res chain seq x y z
N MET A 1 -19.48 -35.34 11.17
CA MET A 1 -18.75 -34.60 12.22
C MET A 1 -17.83 -33.63 11.51
N ASN A 2 -17.94 -32.31 11.55
CA ASN A 2 -19.01 -31.36 11.85
C ASN A 2 -18.83 -30.27 10.79
N ARG A 3 -19.80 -30.12 9.88
CA ARG A 3 -19.93 -28.97 8.97
C ARG A 3 -21.09 -28.13 9.53
N ARG A 4 -20.81 -26.90 9.97
CA ARG A 4 -21.80 -25.87 10.33
C ARG A 4 -21.44 -24.69 9.43
N GLN A 5 -22.18 -24.33 8.38
CA GLN A 5 -23.53 -23.75 8.33
C GLN A 5 -23.65 -22.42 9.08
N TYR A 6 -23.24 -21.32 8.45
CA TYR A 6 -23.89 -20.00 8.56
C TYR A 6 -23.84 -19.26 7.22
N LEU A 7 -24.75 -19.65 6.32
CA LEU A 7 -25.26 -18.77 5.27
C LEU A 7 -26.76 -18.66 5.52
N VAL A 8 -27.17 -17.64 6.29
CA VAL A 8 -28.58 -17.24 6.39
C VAL A 8 -28.79 -16.06 5.45
N ARG A 9 -29.08 -16.46 4.23
CA ARG A 9 -29.95 -15.80 3.26
C ARG A 9 -31.08 -15.01 3.93
N ALA A 10 -31.06 -13.69 3.80
CA ALA A 10 -32.25 -12.84 3.88
C ALA A 10 -32.29 -11.92 2.65
N GLY A 11 -32.80 -12.47 1.54
CA GLY A 11 -33.20 -11.66 0.38
C GLY A 11 -34.60 -11.08 0.58
N SER A 12 -34.72 -9.78 0.30
CA SER A 12 -35.88 -9.09 -0.28
C SER A 12 -37.27 -9.31 0.34
N THR A 13 -37.79 -8.32 1.08
CA THR A 13 -39.18 -7.83 0.91
C THR A 13 -39.32 -6.41 1.44
N ALA A 14 -39.58 -5.47 0.53
CA ALA A 14 -40.27 -4.23 0.85
C ALA A 14 -41.69 -4.55 1.38
N GLY A 15 -42.07 -4.01 2.53
CA GLY A 15 -43.44 -4.15 3.01
C GLY A 15 -43.69 -3.77 4.48
N VAL A 16 -44.32 -2.61 4.65
CA VAL A 16 -45.22 -2.24 5.77
C VAL A 16 -44.58 -1.85 7.10
N LEU A 17 -44.24 -0.56 7.24
CA LEU A 17 -44.24 0.13 8.53
C LEU A 17 -45.70 0.32 9.00
N ALA A 18 -46.16 -0.57 9.87
CA ALA A 18 -47.36 -0.38 10.65
C ALA A 18 -47.04 0.47 11.89
N THR A 19 -47.68 1.62 11.97
CA THR A 19 -47.80 2.47 13.15
C THR A 19 -48.38 1.70 14.34
N ALA A 20 -47.71 1.76 15.50
CA ALA A 20 -48.33 1.42 16.78
C ALA A 20 -48.14 2.59 17.76
N ALA A 21 -49.21 3.39 17.86
CA ALA A 21 -49.47 4.23 19.01
C ALA A 21 -49.95 3.34 20.17
N GLY A 22 -49.46 3.59 21.38
CA GLY A 22 -49.92 2.95 22.61
C GLY A 22 -49.74 3.88 23.80
N CYS A 23 -50.86 4.46 24.25
CA CYS A 23 -50.97 5.38 25.37
C CYS A 23 -50.87 4.67 26.75
N LEU A 24 -50.23 5.38 27.70
CA LEU A 24 -50.50 5.55 29.14
C LEU A 24 -51.65 4.72 29.78
N ASP A 25 -51.40 4.10 30.94
CA ASP A 25 -51.77 4.63 32.27
C ASP A 25 -51.41 3.65 33.42
N GLY A 26 -51.05 4.16 34.61
CA GLY A 26 -50.81 3.34 35.80
C GLY A 26 -50.10 4.04 36.97
N ASP A 27 -50.87 4.80 37.77
CA ASP A 27 -50.50 5.40 39.06
C ASP A 27 -49.92 4.42 40.09
N GLY A 28 -48.90 4.86 40.85
CA GLY A 28 -48.58 4.27 42.15
C GLY A 28 -47.17 4.49 42.67
N GLU A 29 -47.05 5.37 43.67
CA GLU A 29 -45.92 5.51 44.60
C GLU A 29 -44.59 6.01 44.03
N SER A 30 -44.25 7.28 44.33
CA SER A 30 -42.92 7.85 44.11
C SER A 30 -41.89 7.14 45.00
N PRO A 31 -40.93 6.38 44.43
CA PRO A 31 -39.66 6.19 45.08
C PRO A 31 -38.83 7.44 44.81
N GLU A 32 -38.01 7.77 45.80
CA GLU A 32 -37.06 8.86 45.82
C GLU A 32 -36.28 8.89 44.50
N THR A 33 -36.22 10.07 43.88
CA THR A 33 -35.45 10.31 42.67
C THR A 33 -33.98 10.09 43.03
N ASP A 34 -33.52 8.86 42.84
CA ASP A 34 -32.11 8.56 42.72
C ASP A 34 -31.66 9.37 41.50
N GLU A 35 -30.81 10.37 41.71
CA GLU A 35 -30.09 11.10 40.66
C GLU A 35 -29.05 10.15 40.02
N GLY A 36 -29.53 8.97 39.61
CA GLY A 36 -28.80 7.96 38.87
C GLY A 36 -28.55 8.46 37.46
N ASP A 37 -27.39 9.07 37.30
CA ASP A 37 -26.46 8.64 36.25
C ASP A 37 -26.98 8.75 34.80
N ALA A 38 -27.56 9.89 34.46
CA ALA A 38 -27.84 10.25 33.07
C ALA A 38 -26.54 10.43 32.24
N GLY A 39 -25.41 10.71 32.91
CA GLY A 39 -24.08 10.80 32.30
C GLY A 39 -23.58 9.44 31.80
N SER A 40 -23.61 8.40 32.63
CA SER A 40 -23.21 7.04 32.23
C SER A 40 -24.01 6.52 31.03
N ARG A 41 -25.33 6.74 30.98
CA ARG A 41 -26.14 6.32 29.82
C ARG A 41 -25.81 7.05 28.53
N THR A 42 -25.32 8.29 28.62
CA THR A 42 -24.90 9.07 27.44
C THR A 42 -23.53 8.57 26.97
N GLY A 43 -22.59 8.37 27.90
CA GLY A 43 -21.28 7.80 27.63
C GLY A 43 -21.33 6.39 27.04
N GLU A 44 -22.12 5.48 27.63
CA GLU A 44 -22.30 4.11 27.12
C GLU A 44 -22.86 4.11 25.69
N ARG A 45 -23.88 4.94 25.41
CA ARG A 45 -24.42 5.06 24.05
C ARG A 45 -23.43 5.67 23.06
N ALA A 46 -22.57 6.56 23.52
CA ALA A 46 -21.52 7.13 22.68
C ALA A 46 -20.48 6.05 22.33
N LEU A 47 -20.06 5.26 23.33
CA LEU A 47 -19.15 4.13 23.14
C LEU A 47 -19.72 3.11 22.14
N ASP A 48 -20.98 2.68 22.29
CA ASP A 48 -21.64 1.75 21.37
C ASP A 48 -21.71 2.29 19.94
N ARG A 49 -21.95 3.60 19.78
CA ARG A 49 -21.97 4.25 18.47
C ARG A 49 -20.59 4.37 17.86
N ALA A 50 -19.56 4.63 18.66
CA ALA A 50 -18.19 4.63 18.19
C ALA A 50 -17.82 3.25 17.64
N ALA A 51 -18.04 2.19 18.41
CA ALA A 51 -17.81 0.81 17.97
C ALA A 51 -18.57 0.49 16.68
N GLY A 52 -19.86 0.85 16.60
CA GLY A 52 -20.66 0.66 15.40
C GLY A 52 -20.15 1.40 14.16
N ARG A 53 -19.52 2.57 14.32
CA ARG A 53 -18.89 3.32 13.22
C ARG A 53 -17.57 2.71 12.80
N LEU A 54 -16.72 2.32 13.76
CA LEU A 54 -15.46 1.62 13.46
C LEU A 54 -15.71 0.30 12.74
N ASN A 55 -16.78 -0.43 13.09
CA ASN A 55 -17.18 -1.62 12.35
C ASN A 55 -17.64 -1.33 10.93
N ALA A 56 -18.31 -0.21 10.69
CA ALA A 56 -18.70 0.18 9.33
C ALA A 56 -17.45 0.50 8.48
N THR A 57 -16.45 1.16 9.06
CA THR A 57 -15.14 1.36 8.43
C THR A 57 -14.46 0.02 8.12
N ALA A 58 -14.35 -0.88 9.10
CA ALA A 58 -13.74 -2.20 8.91
C ALA A 58 -14.49 -3.03 7.87
N GLN A 59 -15.81 -3.00 7.87
CA GLN A 59 -16.63 -3.64 6.85
C GLN A 59 -16.37 -3.05 5.46
N SER A 60 -16.17 -1.74 5.35
CA SER A 60 -15.85 -1.13 4.06
C SER A 60 -14.48 -1.55 3.54
N LEU A 61 -13.51 -1.83 4.42
CA LEU A 61 -12.21 -2.41 4.07
C LEU A 61 -12.35 -3.90 3.69
N ASP A 62 -13.17 -4.67 4.41
CA ASP A 62 -13.46 -6.08 4.10
C ASP A 62 -14.21 -6.26 2.76
N GLU A 63 -15.05 -5.28 2.41
CA GLU A 63 -15.75 -5.24 1.12
C GLU A 63 -14.83 -4.88 -0.06
N VAL A 64 -13.57 -4.51 0.19
CA VAL A 64 -12.53 -4.36 -0.83
C VAL A 64 -12.11 -5.75 -1.32
N GLU A 65 -12.96 -6.34 -2.15
CA GLU A 65 -12.63 -7.54 -2.89
C GLU A 65 -11.68 -7.21 -4.05
N GLY A 66 -10.74 -8.11 -4.36
CA GLY A 66 -9.91 -7.97 -5.55
C GLY A 66 -8.58 -7.27 -5.33
N LEU A 67 -8.05 -7.19 -4.10
CA LEU A 67 -6.68 -6.74 -3.85
C LEU A 67 -5.62 -7.63 -4.52
N GLU A 68 -6.01 -8.78 -5.07
CA GLU A 68 -5.17 -9.52 -6.01
C GLU A 68 -4.91 -8.74 -7.31
N ASN A 69 -5.77 -7.79 -7.70
CA ASN A 69 -5.64 -6.90 -8.85
C ASN A 69 -5.99 -5.44 -8.45
N PRO A 70 -5.14 -4.78 -7.66
CA PRO A 70 -5.47 -3.52 -7.01
C PRO A 70 -5.78 -2.37 -7.98
N GLY A 71 -5.22 -2.37 -9.20
CA GLY A 71 -5.54 -1.38 -10.23
C GLY A 71 -6.94 -1.50 -10.85
N GLU A 72 -7.67 -2.60 -10.58
CA GLU A 72 -9.07 -2.77 -11.00
C GLU A 72 -10.07 -2.48 -9.86
N VAL A 73 -9.58 -2.18 -8.66
CA VAL A 73 -10.39 -1.97 -7.46
C VAL A 73 -10.80 -0.51 -7.36
N GLU A 74 -12.11 -0.27 -7.31
CA GLU A 74 -12.66 1.06 -7.01
C GLU A 74 -12.94 1.16 -5.50
N PHE A 75 -12.11 1.88 -4.75
CA PHE A 75 -12.34 2.19 -3.34
C PHE A 75 -12.86 3.62 -3.16
N ASP A 76 -14.02 3.78 -2.52
CA ASP A 76 -14.58 5.09 -2.14
C ASP A 76 -14.18 5.43 -0.69
N PRO A 77 -13.23 6.35 -0.47
CA PRO A 77 -12.77 6.67 0.88
C PRO A 77 -13.72 7.59 1.65
N GLU A 78 -14.70 8.25 1.00
CA GLU A 78 -15.54 9.24 1.68
C GLU A 78 -16.34 8.62 2.82
N GLY A 79 -16.89 7.41 2.60
CA GLY A 79 -17.65 6.66 3.60
C GLY A 79 -16.81 6.28 4.83
N PRO A 80 -15.73 5.48 4.65
CA PRO A 80 -14.84 5.07 5.73
C PRO A 80 -14.28 6.24 6.55
N GLN A 81 -13.87 7.34 5.89
CA GLN A 81 -13.34 8.53 6.56
C GLN A 81 -14.41 9.26 7.37
N ALA A 82 -15.64 9.36 6.85
CA ALA A 82 -16.75 9.95 7.59
C ALA A 82 -17.12 9.13 8.82
N ASP A 83 -17.10 7.80 8.73
CA ASP A 83 -17.35 6.91 9.85
C ASP A 83 -16.25 7.00 10.91
N LEU A 84 -14.96 7.03 10.53
CA LEU A 84 -13.84 7.26 11.45
C LEU A 84 -13.96 8.59 12.20
N SER A 85 -14.27 9.67 11.49
CA SER A 85 -14.47 10.99 12.08
C SER A 85 -15.62 10.99 13.10
N ALA A 86 -16.76 10.40 12.73
CA ALA A 86 -17.91 10.26 13.63
C ALA A 86 -17.58 9.37 14.85
N ALA A 87 -16.79 8.31 14.67
CA ALA A 87 -16.35 7.46 15.77
C ALA A 87 -15.50 8.25 16.78
N ARG A 88 -14.55 9.07 16.30
CA ARG A 88 -13.71 9.93 17.15
C ARG A 88 -14.55 10.92 17.98
N ASP A 89 -15.53 11.57 17.37
CA ASP A 89 -16.47 12.47 18.07
C ASP A 89 -17.24 11.74 19.19
N TYR A 90 -17.67 10.50 18.93
CA TYR A 90 -18.34 9.69 19.94
C TYR A 90 -17.39 9.21 21.04
N LEU A 91 -16.14 8.89 20.73
CA LEU A 91 -15.12 8.53 21.73
C LEU A 91 -14.75 9.71 22.63
N GLU A 92 -14.70 10.94 22.12
CA GLU A 92 -14.54 12.15 22.94
C GLU A 92 -15.71 12.31 23.91
N THR A 93 -16.95 12.12 23.43
CA THR A 93 -18.14 12.17 24.30
C THR A 93 -18.11 11.04 25.35
N ALA A 94 -17.70 9.83 24.98
CA ALA A 94 -17.59 8.71 25.90
C ALA A 94 -16.53 8.99 26.98
N GLU A 95 -15.38 9.55 26.62
CA GLU A 95 -14.33 9.93 27.56
C GLU A 95 -14.79 10.94 28.60
N SER A 96 -15.56 11.96 28.19
CA SER A 96 -16.02 13.01 29.11
C SER A 96 -17.07 12.51 30.12
N GLU A 97 -17.83 11.49 29.74
CA GLU A 97 -18.96 10.99 30.53
C GLU A 97 -18.65 9.70 31.31
N LEU A 98 -17.66 8.91 30.88
CA LEU A 98 -17.28 7.64 31.50
C LEU A 98 -16.05 7.78 32.40
N SER A 99 -15.99 6.96 33.45
CA SER A 99 -14.85 6.93 34.38
C SER A 99 -14.49 5.51 34.82
N GLY A 100 -13.31 5.33 35.40
CA GLY A 100 -12.85 4.03 35.90
C GLY A 100 -12.60 3.03 34.79
N ASP A 101 -13.09 1.80 34.96
CA ASP A 101 -12.79 0.67 34.07
C ASP A 101 -13.22 0.90 32.60
N ARG A 102 -14.18 1.80 32.38
CA ARG A 102 -14.68 2.21 31.06
C ARG A 102 -13.73 3.12 30.27
N GLN A 103 -12.79 3.81 30.93
CA GLN A 103 -11.78 4.60 30.20
C GLN A 103 -10.89 3.71 29.34
N ARG A 104 -10.61 2.49 29.81
CA ARG A 104 -9.83 1.53 29.03
C ARG A 104 -10.60 0.99 27.80
N ASP A 105 -11.94 1.00 27.83
CA ASP A 105 -12.74 0.69 26.62
C ASP A 105 -12.56 1.79 25.57
N VAL A 106 -12.60 3.06 26.01
CA VAL A 106 -12.37 4.22 25.13
C VAL A 106 -10.98 4.19 24.54
N GLU A 107 -9.94 3.91 25.33
CA GLU A 107 -8.56 3.78 24.87
C GLU A 107 -8.38 2.65 23.84
N THR A 108 -9.06 1.51 24.06
CA THR A 108 -9.03 0.37 23.13
C THR A 108 -9.65 0.76 21.78
N LEU A 109 -10.83 1.39 21.79
CA LEU A 109 -11.49 1.82 20.55
C LEU A 109 -10.77 2.98 19.84
N ARG A 110 -10.03 3.83 20.57
CA ARG A 110 -9.16 4.84 19.96
C ARG A 110 -8.01 4.20 19.20
N SER A 111 -7.34 3.23 19.82
CA SER A 111 -6.25 2.49 19.17
C SER A 111 -6.78 1.75 17.94
N TYR A 112 -7.98 1.16 18.03
CA TYR A 112 -8.62 0.54 16.87
C TYR A 112 -8.96 1.55 15.76
N ALA A 113 -9.44 2.75 16.12
CA ALA A 113 -9.68 3.83 15.14
C ALA A 113 -8.39 4.30 14.46
N ASP A 114 -7.28 4.41 15.19
CA ASP A 114 -5.97 4.78 14.64
C ASP A 114 -5.47 3.71 13.66
N ALA A 115 -5.62 2.41 14.00
CA ALA A 115 -5.28 1.31 13.09
C ALA A 115 -6.11 1.34 11.80
N LEU A 116 -7.45 1.49 11.91
CA LEU A 116 -8.33 1.56 10.75
C LEU A 116 -8.05 2.79 9.87
N GLU A 117 -7.69 3.93 10.45
CA GLU A 117 -7.29 5.11 9.68
C GLU A 117 -6.03 4.86 8.85
N GLY A 118 -5.03 4.19 9.44
CA GLY A 118 -3.83 3.76 8.73
C GLY A 118 -4.17 2.82 7.56
N LEU A 119 -4.97 1.78 7.81
CA LEU A 119 -5.39 0.83 6.76
C LEU A 119 -6.20 1.50 5.64
N VAL A 120 -7.11 2.42 5.96
CA VAL A 120 -7.84 3.22 4.96
C VAL A 120 -6.89 4.06 4.11
N ALA A 121 -5.92 4.74 4.73
CA ALA A 121 -4.95 5.54 4.00
C ALA A 121 -4.11 4.70 3.04
N VAL A 122 -3.64 3.53 3.48
CA VAL A 122 -2.88 2.60 2.65
C VAL A 122 -3.73 2.08 1.49
N THR A 123 -4.98 1.70 1.77
CA THR A 123 -5.93 1.23 0.75
C THR A 123 -6.11 2.29 -0.35
N ILE A 124 -6.30 3.56 0.01
CA ILE A 124 -6.41 4.67 -0.95
C ILE A 124 -5.20 4.73 -1.88
N THR A 125 -3.99 4.64 -1.35
CA THR A 125 -2.76 4.72 -2.14
C THR A 125 -2.61 3.53 -3.08
N VAL A 126 -2.86 2.30 -2.61
CA VAL A 126 -2.66 1.10 -3.45
C VAL A 126 -3.77 0.89 -4.48
N THR A 127 -4.95 1.48 -4.29
CA THR A 127 -6.05 1.48 -5.27
C THR A 127 -6.12 2.77 -6.09
N ASP A 128 -5.06 3.58 -6.11
CA ASP A 128 -5.00 4.79 -6.95
C ASP A 128 -4.99 4.39 -8.43
N GLU A 129 -5.98 4.89 -9.18
CA GLU A 129 -6.10 4.64 -10.63
C GLU A 129 -4.89 5.16 -11.42
N GLY A 130 -4.20 6.19 -10.91
CA GLY A 130 -2.99 6.75 -11.53
C GLY A 130 -1.77 5.83 -11.43
N LEU A 131 -1.76 4.84 -10.54
CA LEU A 131 -0.59 3.97 -10.34
C LEU A 131 -0.26 3.15 -11.61
N THR A 132 -1.28 2.68 -12.33
CA THR A 132 -1.06 1.94 -13.60
C THR A 132 -0.54 2.86 -14.69
N ASP A 133 -1.09 4.08 -14.80
CA ASP A 133 -0.64 5.08 -15.77
C ASP A 133 0.82 5.50 -15.51
N ASP A 134 1.23 5.60 -14.24
CA ASP A 134 2.61 5.89 -13.84
C ASP A 134 3.56 4.76 -14.27
N ILE A 135 3.18 3.49 -14.04
CA ILE A 135 3.97 2.33 -14.48
C ILE A 135 4.11 2.30 -16.01
N ASP A 136 3.03 2.55 -16.74
CA ASP A 136 3.04 2.57 -18.20
C ASP A 136 3.94 3.70 -18.74
N THR A 137 3.92 4.87 -18.09
CA THR A 137 4.78 6.01 -18.41
C THR A 137 6.25 5.64 -18.25
N VAL A 138 6.61 5.06 -17.10
CA VAL A 138 7.98 4.62 -16.79
C VAL A 138 8.44 3.52 -17.74
N THR A 139 7.59 2.52 -17.98
CA THR A 139 7.86 1.41 -18.89
C THR A 139 8.13 1.95 -20.29
N THR A 140 7.26 2.84 -20.80
CA THR A 140 7.42 3.45 -22.14
C THR A 140 8.75 4.21 -22.25
N ALA A 141 9.10 5.01 -21.24
CA ALA A 141 10.34 5.78 -21.24
C ALA A 141 11.59 4.89 -21.30
N LEU A 142 11.58 3.78 -20.56
CA LEU A 142 12.65 2.79 -20.58
C LEU A 142 12.77 2.08 -21.94
N GLU A 143 11.66 1.79 -22.59
CA GLU A 143 11.63 1.12 -23.90
C GLU A 143 12.13 2.00 -25.05
N THR A 144 11.80 3.29 -25.01
CA THR A 144 12.15 4.24 -26.07
C THR A 144 13.45 5.00 -25.81
N GLU A 145 13.97 4.94 -24.58
CA GLU A 145 15.01 5.84 -24.07
C GLU A 145 14.62 7.34 -24.21
N ASP A 146 13.33 7.65 -24.34
CA ASP A 146 12.79 9.02 -24.41
C ASP A 146 12.11 9.38 -23.08
N ASP A 147 12.04 10.68 -22.77
CA ASP A 147 11.32 11.22 -21.60
C ASP A 147 11.75 10.62 -20.24
N ILE A 148 13.00 10.14 -20.13
CA ILE A 148 13.60 9.56 -18.91
C ILE A 148 13.52 10.50 -17.70
N GLU A 149 13.71 11.81 -17.90
CA GLU A 149 13.63 12.82 -16.82
C GLU A 149 12.20 12.92 -16.24
N GLU A 150 11.19 12.90 -17.12
CA GLU A 150 9.77 12.91 -16.70
C GLU A 150 9.40 11.61 -15.99
N ALA A 151 9.82 10.47 -16.54
CA ALA A 151 9.61 9.17 -15.89
C ALA A 151 10.29 9.09 -14.52
N ASN A 152 11.48 9.67 -14.36
CA ASN A 152 12.20 9.73 -13.09
C ASN A 152 11.44 10.56 -12.05
N GLU A 153 10.91 11.73 -12.44
CA GLU A 153 10.08 12.55 -11.55
C GLU A 153 8.80 11.80 -11.14
N THR A 154 8.09 11.20 -12.10
CA THR A 154 6.87 10.42 -11.85
C THR A 154 7.12 9.26 -10.88
N VAL A 155 8.16 8.46 -11.13
CA VAL A 155 8.41 7.29 -10.27
C VAL A 155 8.97 7.67 -8.90
N GLY A 156 9.76 8.74 -8.82
CA GLY A 156 10.27 9.25 -7.55
C GLY A 156 9.15 9.75 -6.64
N ASP A 157 8.19 10.50 -7.20
CA ASP A 157 7.00 10.95 -6.48
C ASP A 157 6.15 9.74 -6.02
N ARG A 158 5.92 8.76 -6.91
CA ARG A 158 5.14 7.56 -6.58
C ARG A 158 5.83 6.67 -5.54
N HIS A 159 7.14 6.49 -5.64
CA HIS A 159 7.93 5.75 -4.66
C HIS A 159 7.85 6.40 -3.27
N ALA A 160 7.95 7.73 -3.20
CA ALA A 160 7.81 8.47 -1.94
C ALA A 160 6.41 8.30 -1.31
N GLU A 161 5.34 8.30 -2.12
CA GLU A 161 3.98 8.06 -1.65
C GLU A 161 3.79 6.64 -1.11
N LEU A 162 4.29 5.63 -1.84
CA LEU A 162 4.21 4.22 -1.43
C LEU A 162 5.02 3.94 -0.17
N ALA A 163 6.20 4.55 -0.02
CA ALA A 163 6.99 4.46 1.20
C ALA A 163 6.26 5.09 2.41
N GLU A 164 5.55 6.21 2.20
CA GLU A 164 4.72 6.81 3.25
C GLU A 164 3.53 5.92 3.60
N ALA A 165 2.88 5.30 2.61
CA ALA A 165 1.82 4.31 2.82
C ALA A 165 2.35 3.09 3.60
N HIS A 166 3.50 2.53 3.22
CA HIS A 166 4.09 1.42 3.96
C HIS A 166 4.40 1.80 5.41
N GLY A 167 4.93 3.00 5.66
CA GLY A 167 5.12 3.50 7.03
C GLY A 167 3.82 3.59 7.84
N ARG A 168 2.71 4.01 7.21
CA ARG A 168 1.37 4.01 7.86
C ARG A 168 0.86 2.59 8.11
N TRP A 169 1.13 1.65 7.21
CA TRP A 169 0.80 0.25 7.39
C TRP A 169 1.56 -0.33 8.60
N ASP A 170 2.87 -0.11 8.70
CA ASP A 170 3.70 -0.56 9.83
C ASP A 170 3.17 -0.05 11.18
N GLU A 171 2.77 1.22 11.24
CA GLU A 171 2.17 1.83 12.42
C GLU A 171 0.80 1.20 12.77
N ALA A 172 -0.03 0.93 11.75
CA ALA A 172 -1.32 0.28 11.91
C ALA A 172 -1.17 -1.18 12.37
N ASP A 173 -0.30 -1.97 11.75
CA ASP A 173 0.00 -3.36 12.11
C ASP A 173 0.55 -3.46 13.54
N THR A 174 1.50 -2.60 13.90
CA THR A 174 2.01 -2.52 15.28
C THR A 174 0.89 -2.20 16.27
N THR A 175 -0.06 -1.33 15.89
CA THR A 175 -1.22 -0.99 16.72
C THR A 175 -2.15 -2.18 16.87
N ILE A 176 -2.46 -2.90 15.78
CA ILE A 176 -3.31 -4.09 15.76
C ILE A 176 -2.74 -5.18 16.67
N GLN A 177 -1.45 -5.49 16.55
CA GLN A 177 -0.77 -6.47 17.39
C GLN A 177 -0.77 -6.10 18.89
N GLY A 178 -0.93 -4.82 19.20
CA GLY A 178 -1.05 -4.31 20.57
C GLY A 178 -2.46 -4.38 21.16
N LEU A 179 -3.49 -4.66 20.36
CA LEU A 179 -4.88 -4.69 20.80
C LEU A 179 -5.18 -5.91 21.69
N ASP A 180 -6.06 -5.72 22.66
CA ASP A 180 -6.60 -6.79 23.50
C ASP A 180 -7.78 -7.45 22.77
N GLY A 181 -7.52 -8.53 22.04
CA GLY A 181 -8.51 -9.18 21.17
C GLY A 181 -9.80 -9.60 21.88
N ASP A 182 -9.71 -10.16 23.10
CA ASP A 182 -10.89 -10.55 23.88
C ASP A 182 -11.77 -9.33 24.21
N ARG A 183 -11.14 -8.18 24.49
CA ARG A 183 -11.84 -6.93 24.77
C ARG A 183 -12.41 -6.29 23.51
N LEU A 184 -11.69 -6.36 22.40
CA LEU A 184 -12.15 -5.82 21.12
C LEU A 184 -13.39 -6.57 20.62
N ASP A 185 -13.41 -7.90 20.75
CA ASP A 185 -14.60 -8.72 20.46
C ASP A 185 -15.79 -8.33 21.34
N GLU A 186 -15.57 -8.11 22.65
CA GLU A 186 -16.65 -7.69 23.56
C GLU A 186 -17.24 -6.31 23.19
N LEU A 187 -16.39 -5.36 22.77
CA LEU A 187 -16.80 -3.98 22.50
C LEU A 187 -17.37 -3.78 21.10
N ALA A 188 -16.75 -4.39 20.11
CA ALA A 188 -17.00 -4.14 18.70
C ALA A 188 -17.41 -5.40 17.93
N ASN A 189 -17.38 -6.60 18.52
CA ASN A 189 -17.65 -7.85 17.79
C ASN A 189 -16.74 -7.97 16.54
N VAL A 190 -15.47 -7.63 16.74
CA VAL A 190 -14.40 -7.72 15.74
C VAL A 190 -13.51 -8.89 16.13
N ASP A 191 -13.29 -9.81 15.20
CA ASP A 191 -12.29 -10.86 15.36
C ASP A 191 -10.91 -10.25 15.04
N LEU A 192 -10.03 -10.20 16.04
CA LEU A 192 -8.68 -9.65 15.87
C LEU A 192 -7.88 -10.45 14.84
N ALA A 193 -8.12 -11.77 14.73
CA ALA A 193 -7.41 -12.59 13.76
C ALA A 193 -7.79 -12.24 12.31
N ASP A 194 -9.06 -11.92 12.06
CA ASP A 194 -9.52 -11.49 10.73
C ASP A 194 -8.91 -10.11 10.38
N LEU A 195 -8.80 -9.21 11.37
CA LEU A 195 -8.14 -7.90 11.20
C LEU A 195 -6.65 -8.04 10.92
N GLU A 196 -5.95 -8.92 11.64
CA GLU A 196 -4.53 -9.24 11.41
C GLU A 196 -4.30 -9.83 10.01
N GLU A 197 -5.17 -10.73 9.55
CA GLU A 197 -5.09 -11.33 8.20
C GLU A 197 -5.33 -10.30 7.10
N GLY A 198 -6.33 -9.43 7.26
CA GLY A 198 -6.61 -8.34 6.33
C GLY A 198 -5.46 -7.32 6.26
N ALA A 199 -4.92 -6.92 7.43
CA ALA A 199 -3.76 -6.04 7.50
C ALA A 199 -2.53 -6.67 6.85
N ALA A 200 -2.24 -7.95 7.10
CA ALA A 200 -1.13 -8.66 6.46
C ALA A 200 -1.27 -8.69 4.94
N THR A 201 -2.47 -8.97 4.44
CA THR A 201 -2.75 -8.96 2.98
C THR A 201 -2.49 -7.59 2.38
N LEU A 202 -2.94 -6.51 3.02
CA LEU A 202 -2.68 -5.15 2.56
C LEU A 202 -1.17 -4.79 2.61
N GLY A 203 -0.46 -5.32 3.61
CA GLY A 203 0.98 -5.21 3.76
C GLY A 203 1.76 -5.81 2.60
N ASP A 204 1.36 -7.01 2.17
CA ASP A 204 1.94 -7.69 1.01
C ASP A 204 1.75 -6.85 -0.27
N VAL A 205 0.57 -6.23 -0.45
CA VAL A 205 0.28 -5.35 -1.60
C VAL A 205 1.16 -4.10 -1.60
N VAL A 206 1.20 -3.34 -0.50
CA VAL A 206 1.98 -2.09 -0.43
C VAL A 206 3.48 -2.34 -0.53
N THR A 207 3.98 -3.41 0.09
CA THR A 207 5.40 -3.82 -0.01
C THR A 207 5.77 -4.14 -1.46
N SER A 208 4.89 -4.82 -2.18
CA SER A 208 5.14 -5.21 -3.57
C SER A 208 5.17 -4.01 -4.51
N PHE A 209 4.27 -3.04 -4.30
CA PHE A 209 4.30 -1.79 -5.06
C PHE A 209 5.47 -0.90 -4.72
N GLU A 210 5.83 -0.76 -3.44
CA GLU A 210 7.01 0.01 -3.03
C GLU A 210 8.28 -0.60 -3.64
N ALA A 211 8.44 -1.93 -3.62
CA ALA A 211 9.57 -2.60 -4.24
C ALA A 211 9.63 -2.35 -5.76
N LEU A 212 8.49 -2.36 -6.45
CA LEU A 212 8.41 -2.05 -7.88
C LEU A 212 8.80 -0.59 -8.16
N ALA A 213 8.20 0.36 -7.44
CA ALA A 213 8.49 1.78 -7.61
C ALA A 213 9.94 2.11 -7.25
N GLY A 214 10.45 1.55 -6.15
CA GLY A 214 11.85 1.72 -5.73
C GLY A 214 12.86 1.14 -6.73
N ALA A 215 12.53 0.02 -7.38
CA ALA A 215 13.38 -0.54 -8.43
C ALA A 215 13.43 0.34 -9.68
N TYR A 216 12.30 0.93 -10.07
CA TYR A 216 12.26 1.87 -11.18
C TYR A 216 12.94 3.20 -10.84
N ASP A 217 12.71 3.74 -9.65
CA ASP A 217 13.38 4.93 -9.10
C ASP A 217 14.90 4.74 -9.13
N ALA A 218 15.41 3.64 -8.56
CA ALA A 218 16.85 3.33 -8.61
C ALA A 218 17.37 3.13 -10.05
N THR A 219 16.53 2.61 -10.95
CA THR A 219 16.90 2.43 -12.35
C THR A 219 17.05 3.78 -13.06
N LEU A 220 16.11 4.71 -12.86
CA LEU A 220 16.05 5.99 -13.55
C LEU A 220 16.92 7.09 -12.90
N ASP A 221 17.29 6.92 -11.62
CA ASP A 221 18.08 7.89 -10.87
C ASP A 221 19.49 8.13 -11.45
N GLU A 222 20.16 9.14 -10.89
CA GLU A 222 21.54 9.51 -11.16
C GLU A 222 22.51 8.33 -11.09
N GLU A 223 22.32 7.36 -10.18
CA GLU A 223 23.21 6.19 -10.06
C GLU A 223 22.87 5.04 -11.04
N GLY A 224 21.70 5.07 -11.69
CA GLY A 224 21.28 4.13 -12.72
C GLY A 224 21.52 4.69 -14.13
N TYR A 225 20.46 5.21 -14.76
CA TYR A 225 20.54 5.85 -16.08
C TYR A 225 21.50 7.04 -16.12
N GLY A 226 21.55 7.87 -15.06
CA GLY A 226 22.51 8.99 -15.01
C GLY A 226 23.97 8.51 -15.08
N ALA A 227 24.29 7.38 -14.47
CA ALA A 227 25.63 6.78 -14.54
C ALA A 227 25.91 6.16 -15.93
N LEU A 228 24.89 5.56 -16.56
CA LEU A 228 24.98 5.07 -17.93
C LEU A 228 25.30 6.21 -18.93
N GLU A 229 24.59 7.34 -18.83
CA GLU A 229 24.82 8.52 -19.67
C GLU A 229 26.20 9.13 -19.45
N ARG A 230 26.63 9.30 -18.19
CA ARG A 230 27.98 9.77 -17.87
C ARG A 230 29.06 8.84 -18.44
N GLY A 231 28.84 7.53 -18.38
CA GLY A 231 29.72 6.54 -19.00
C GLY A 231 29.85 6.74 -20.51
N ARG A 232 28.73 6.95 -21.21
CA ARG A 232 28.71 7.25 -22.66
C ARG A 232 29.47 8.55 -22.97
N ALA A 233 29.23 9.62 -22.21
CA ALA A 233 29.95 10.90 -22.38
C ALA A 233 31.47 10.75 -22.20
N HIS A 234 31.91 10.01 -21.18
CA HIS A 234 33.33 9.72 -20.96
C HIS A 234 33.95 8.87 -22.07
N MET A 235 33.20 7.93 -22.67
CA MET A 235 33.65 7.17 -23.84
C MET A 235 33.91 8.07 -25.05
N GLU A 236 33.05 9.06 -25.30
CA GLU A 236 33.22 10.04 -26.37
C GLU A 236 34.47 10.90 -26.18
N ASP A 237 34.74 11.31 -24.94
CA ASP A 237 35.92 12.06 -24.53
C ASP A 237 37.20 11.20 -24.43
N ARG A 238 37.08 9.88 -24.61
CA ARG A 238 38.16 8.88 -24.45
C ARG A 238 38.73 8.82 -23.02
N ALA A 239 37.93 9.20 -22.04
CA ALA A 239 38.20 9.07 -20.62
C ALA A 239 37.78 7.66 -20.15
N TYR A 240 38.50 6.63 -20.61
CA TYR A 240 38.05 5.24 -20.52
C TYR A 240 37.95 4.68 -19.09
N GLU A 241 38.80 5.14 -18.17
CA GLU A 241 38.73 4.70 -16.76
C GLU A 241 37.53 5.32 -16.05
N GLU A 242 37.24 6.59 -16.33
CA GLU A 242 36.06 7.29 -15.84
C GLU A 242 34.78 6.68 -16.42
N ALA A 243 34.77 6.39 -17.73
CA ALA A 243 33.67 5.70 -18.38
C ALA A 243 33.38 4.34 -17.74
N ARG A 244 34.42 3.53 -17.57
CA ARG A 244 34.32 2.22 -16.93
C ARG A 244 33.74 2.33 -15.53
N THR A 245 34.22 3.27 -14.71
CA THR A 245 33.72 3.47 -13.35
C THR A 245 32.24 3.81 -13.35
N ALA A 246 31.79 4.70 -14.25
CA ALA A 246 30.39 5.07 -14.37
C ALA A 246 29.50 3.88 -14.80
N PHE A 247 29.97 3.06 -15.73
CA PHE A 247 29.25 1.84 -16.13
C PHE A 247 29.21 0.78 -15.01
N GLU A 248 30.28 0.61 -14.24
CA GLU A 248 30.29 -0.27 -13.06
C GLU A 248 29.30 0.22 -11.98
N THR A 249 29.15 1.54 -11.80
CA THR A 249 28.08 2.11 -10.95
C THR A 249 26.70 1.73 -11.47
N ALA A 250 26.40 2.00 -12.75
CA ALA A 250 25.10 1.66 -13.34
C ALA A 250 24.79 0.16 -13.23
N GLU A 251 25.76 -0.72 -13.53
CA GLU A 251 25.61 -2.18 -13.39
C GLU A 251 25.26 -2.58 -11.95
N SER A 252 25.93 -1.99 -10.96
CA SER A 252 25.67 -2.27 -9.55
C SER A 252 24.27 -1.80 -9.14
N THR A 253 23.85 -0.62 -9.59
CA THR A 253 22.52 -0.05 -9.29
C THR A 253 21.41 -0.93 -9.87
N PHE A 254 21.52 -1.32 -11.15
CA PHE A 254 20.57 -2.24 -11.78
C PHE A 254 20.58 -3.62 -11.10
N SER A 255 21.72 -4.08 -10.58
CA SER A 255 21.75 -5.32 -9.79
C SER A 255 20.97 -5.19 -8.47
N GLY A 256 21.08 -4.05 -7.78
CA GLY A 256 20.34 -3.78 -6.56
C GLY A 256 18.83 -3.70 -6.80
N ALA A 257 18.41 -2.90 -7.79
CA ALA A 257 17.00 -2.77 -8.18
C ALA A 257 16.36 -4.14 -8.49
N ARG A 258 17.12 -5.05 -9.11
CA ARG A 258 16.67 -6.42 -9.37
C ARG A 258 16.49 -7.26 -8.09
N GLU A 259 17.38 -7.13 -7.12
CA GLU A 259 17.27 -7.82 -5.83
C GLU A 259 16.03 -7.35 -5.05
N ASP A 260 15.70 -6.06 -5.15
CA ASP A 260 14.49 -5.48 -4.56
C ASP A 260 13.22 -6.03 -5.24
N LEU A 261 13.21 -6.13 -6.58
CA LEU A 261 12.12 -6.76 -7.33
C LEU A 261 11.93 -8.24 -6.98
N GLU A 262 13.03 -8.99 -6.79
CA GLU A 262 12.96 -10.39 -6.38
C GLU A 262 12.29 -10.54 -4.99
N THR A 263 12.56 -9.61 -4.08
CA THR A 263 11.91 -9.56 -2.76
C THR A 263 10.42 -9.22 -2.88
N GLY A 264 10.07 -8.16 -3.62
CA GLY A 264 8.67 -7.77 -3.84
C GLY A 264 7.84 -8.83 -4.56
N ARG A 265 8.46 -9.63 -5.43
CA ARG A 265 7.79 -10.72 -6.15
C ARG A 265 7.30 -11.85 -5.24
N GLU A 266 7.99 -12.14 -4.14
CA GLU A 266 7.62 -13.26 -3.25
C GLU A 266 6.25 -13.05 -2.58
N THR A 267 5.86 -11.79 -2.41
CA THR A 267 4.61 -11.35 -1.78
C THR A 267 3.64 -10.68 -2.76
N ALA A 268 4.00 -10.60 -4.05
CA ALA A 268 3.22 -9.85 -5.03
C ALA A 268 1.82 -10.46 -5.25
N PRO A 269 0.76 -9.64 -5.21
CA PRO A 269 -0.55 -10.07 -5.69
C PRO A 269 -0.52 -10.38 -7.20
N GLU A 270 -1.44 -11.21 -7.68
CA GLU A 270 -1.45 -11.72 -9.07
C GLU A 270 -1.37 -10.59 -10.12
N GLY A 271 -2.10 -9.50 -9.90
CA GLY A 271 -2.18 -8.32 -10.77
C GLY A 271 -0.95 -7.42 -10.76
N VAL A 272 -0.05 -7.58 -9.78
CA VAL A 272 1.24 -6.86 -9.73
C VAL A 272 2.37 -7.69 -10.34
N THR A 273 2.21 -9.01 -10.40
CA THR A 273 3.24 -9.94 -10.90
C THR A 273 3.70 -9.60 -12.31
N GLY A 274 2.77 -9.21 -13.20
CA GLY A 274 3.11 -8.84 -14.59
C GLY A 274 4.05 -7.64 -14.65
N TYR A 275 3.78 -6.58 -13.89
CA TYR A 275 4.63 -5.39 -13.83
C TYR A 275 6.02 -5.70 -13.25
N VAL A 276 6.08 -6.51 -12.20
CA VAL A 276 7.36 -6.95 -11.60
C VAL A 276 8.18 -7.81 -12.57
N GLU A 277 7.54 -8.66 -13.37
CA GLU A 277 8.22 -9.46 -14.40
C GLU A 277 8.77 -8.58 -15.53
N THR A 278 8.02 -7.57 -15.96
CA THR A 278 8.48 -6.56 -16.93
C THR A 278 9.68 -5.79 -16.38
N ALA A 279 9.59 -5.25 -15.16
CA ALA A 279 10.69 -4.55 -14.51
C ALA A 279 11.94 -5.44 -14.35
N ASP A 280 11.78 -6.70 -13.91
CA ASP A 280 12.92 -7.64 -13.78
C ASP A 280 13.59 -7.90 -15.14
N CYS A 281 12.79 -8.01 -16.21
CA CYS A 281 13.30 -8.13 -17.56
C CYS A 281 14.11 -6.90 -17.97
N GLN A 282 13.53 -5.70 -17.83
CA GLN A 282 14.15 -4.44 -18.21
C GLN A 282 15.46 -4.21 -17.45
N THR A 283 15.44 -4.31 -16.12
CA THR A 283 16.61 -4.13 -15.26
C THR A 283 17.71 -5.15 -15.56
N ARG A 284 17.37 -6.40 -15.93
CA ARG A 284 18.35 -7.41 -16.36
C ARG A 284 19.07 -7.00 -17.64
N HIS A 285 18.34 -6.44 -18.60
CA HIS A 285 18.87 -5.97 -19.87
C HIS A 285 19.75 -4.71 -19.68
N LEU A 286 19.31 -3.77 -18.85
CA LEU A 286 20.08 -2.59 -18.46
C LEU A 286 21.38 -2.94 -17.75
N ARG A 287 21.35 -3.86 -16.78
CA ARG A 287 22.54 -4.38 -16.11
C ARG A 287 23.53 -4.97 -17.11
N ARG A 288 23.04 -5.77 -18.06
CA ARG A 288 23.87 -6.35 -19.11
C ARG A 288 24.48 -5.27 -19.99
N ALA A 289 23.70 -4.29 -20.42
CA ALA A 289 24.20 -3.18 -21.22
C ALA A 289 25.33 -2.43 -20.51
N ALA A 290 25.12 -2.05 -19.25
CA ALA A 290 26.13 -1.39 -18.43
C ALA A 290 27.42 -2.23 -18.32
N GLY A 291 27.31 -3.53 -18.06
CA GLY A 291 28.47 -4.43 -18.02
C GLY A 291 29.25 -4.48 -19.34
N GLU A 292 28.56 -4.65 -20.47
CA GLU A 292 29.19 -4.68 -21.80
C GLU A 292 29.87 -3.34 -22.14
N PHE A 293 29.26 -2.20 -21.78
CA PHE A 293 29.90 -0.89 -21.97
C PHE A 293 31.11 -0.68 -21.06
N GLY A 294 31.05 -1.13 -19.80
CA GLY A 294 32.19 -1.11 -18.89
C GLY A 294 33.36 -1.93 -19.42
N GLU A 295 33.07 -3.11 -19.98
CA GLU A 295 34.07 -3.93 -20.66
C GLU A 295 34.60 -3.30 -21.96
N ALA A 296 33.74 -2.60 -22.72
CA ALA A 296 34.16 -1.85 -23.91
C ALA A 296 35.17 -0.74 -23.53
N ALA A 297 34.87 0.02 -22.48
CA ALA A 297 35.73 1.07 -21.96
C ALA A 297 37.09 0.50 -21.51
N ALA A 298 37.09 -0.63 -20.78
CA ALA A 298 38.30 -1.27 -20.28
C ALA A 298 39.29 -1.68 -21.38
N VAL A 299 38.82 -2.01 -22.59
CA VAL A 299 39.68 -2.47 -23.70
C VAL A 299 39.85 -1.43 -24.82
N ALA A 300 39.19 -0.27 -24.74
CA ALA A 300 39.14 0.73 -25.81
C ALA A 300 40.52 1.29 -26.21
N ALA A 301 41.45 1.43 -25.25
CA ALA A 301 42.79 1.94 -25.51
C ALA A 301 43.69 0.91 -26.24
N ASP A 302 43.49 -0.39 -25.98
CA ASP A 302 44.39 -1.46 -26.39
C ASP A 302 43.87 -2.28 -27.58
N ASP A 303 42.55 -2.50 -27.66
CA ASP A 303 41.90 -3.26 -28.73
C ASP A 303 40.57 -2.60 -29.16
N PRO A 304 40.62 -1.64 -30.10
CA PRO A 304 39.43 -0.95 -30.59
C PRO A 304 38.40 -1.87 -31.25
N LEU A 305 38.82 -3.02 -31.80
CA LEU A 305 37.90 -3.99 -32.42
C LEU A 305 37.18 -4.84 -31.39
N ALA A 306 37.81 -5.15 -30.26
CA ALA A 306 37.13 -5.77 -29.13
C ALA A 306 36.19 -4.76 -28.46
N ALA A 307 36.62 -3.52 -28.26
CA ALA A 307 35.81 -2.45 -27.67
C ALA A 307 34.54 -2.21 -28.49
N LYS A 308 34.64 -2.13 -29.83
CA LYS A 308 33.45 -1.95 -30.67
C LYS A 308 32.48 -3.12 -30.58
N ARG A 309 32.97 -4.37 -30.53
CA ARG A 309 32.09 -5.54 -30.35
C ARG A 309 31.33 -5.48 -29.03
N ARG A 310 32.02 -5.12 -27.93
CA ARG A 310 31.40 -4.94 -26.61
C ARG A 310 30.39 -3.80 -26.59
N GLN A 311 30.69 -2.70 -27.28
CA GLN A 311 29.73 -1.63 -27.48
C GLN A 311 28.49 -2.11 -28.24
N ASP A 312 28.65 -2.86 -29.34
CA ASP A 312 27.53 -3.40 -30.12
C ASP A 312 26.69 -4.39 -29.28
N ASP A 313 27.34 -5.21 -28.43
CA ASP A 313 26.65 -6.11 -27.50
C ASP A 313 25.88 -5.35 -26.40
N GLY A 314 26.40 -4.20 -25.95
CA GLY A 314 25.73 -3.29 -25.03
C GLY A 314 24.54 -2.57 -25.66
N GLU A 315 24.69 -2.06 -26.88
CA GLU A 315 23.59 -1.46 -27.68
C GLU A 315 22.47 -2.48 -27.89
N ALA A 316 22.80 -3.72 -28.29
CA ALA A 316 21.81 -4.78 -28.44
C ALA A 316 21.12 -5.18 -27.13
N ALA A 317 21.79 -5.03 -25.98
CA ALA A 317 21.18 -5.28 -24.68
C ALA A 317 20.20 -4.16 -24.28
N LEU A 318 20.47 -2.90 -24.65
CA LEU A 318 19.53 -1.79 -24.47
C LEU A 318 18.30 -1.93 -25.36
N ASP A 319 18.49 -2.25 -26.65
CA ASP A 319 17.38 -2.48 -27.58
C ASP A 319 16.42 -3.57 -27.05
N ALA A 320 16.97 -4.57 -26.33
CA ALA A 320 16.20 -5.65 -25.74
C ALA A 320 15.38 -5.25 -24.49
N VAL A 321 15.59 -4.05 -23.91
CA VAL A 321 14.70 -3.48 -22.88
C VAL A 321 13.29 -3.29 -23.46
N GLY A 322 13.20 -2.86 -24.72
CA GLY A 322 11.96 -2.74 -25.49
C GLY A 322 11.27 -4.06 -25.85
N GLU A 323 11.88 -5.21 -25.55
CA GLU A 323 11.31 -6.54 -25.81
C GLU A 323 10.68 -7.16 -24.55
N CYS A 324 10.61 -6.41 -23.45
CA CYS A 324 10.14 -6.90 -22.15
C CYS A 324 8.62 -6.83 -21.93
N THR A 325 7.88 -6.14 -22.79
CA THR A 325 6.41 -6.10 -22.79
C THR A 325 5.82 -7.04 -23.85
N GLU A 326 4.85 -7.88 -23.48
CA GLU A 326 4.05 -8.73 -24.40
C GLU A 326 2.60 -8.24 -24.52
#